data_AF-A0A939XPY6-F1
#
_entry.id   AF-A0A939XPY6-F1
#
_cell.length_a   1.000
_cell.length_b   1.000
_cell.length_c   1.000
_cell.angle_alpha   90.00
_cell.angle_beta   90.00
_cell.angle_gamma   90.00
#
_symmetry.space_group_name_H-M   'P 1'
#
loop_
_entity.id
_entity.type
_entity.pdbx_description
1 polymer ?
#
loop_
_entity_poly.entity_id
_entity_poly.type
_entity_poly.pdbx_seq_one_letter_code
_entity_poly.pdbx_strand_id
1 'polypeptide(L)'
;GNLICLYATDKEAQYAYIKAATDKCYDVLMMNGELDVPFVGMLEQKQEKMRFVRVDSDVLDNLIRKQEDNKPQFTPEQQEIAQTLFHSQIPPVEKAEFMVSFAAMSPEDQPVVITQAEYMRRMKEMARFQPGMHFYGEMPDMYGLVLNTKHPLIQKIIELAEKSLDAELKPVNEEITATQNVVKAIRDLDKDNKGVPEDKKKELEDNEKHLDELRTKKKNIVIAYAAGESRVHQLIDIALLSNNMLKGEGLDRFLKRSVGLLK
;
A
#
# COMPACT_ATOMS: atom_id res chain seq x y z
N GLY A 1 17.81 1.46 -21.76
CA GLY A 1 17.24 1.66 -20.41
C GLY A 1 16.87 3.12 -20.25
N ASN A 2 15.95 3.42 -19.35
CA ASN A 2 15.66 4.78 -18.92
C ASN A 2 16.62 5.16 -17.79
N LEU A 3 17.09 6.40 -17.77
CA LEU A 3 17.84 6.96 -16.64
C LEU A 3 16.82 7.43 -15.59
N ILE A 4 16.93 6.89 -14.37
CA ILE A 4 16.14 7.33 -13.22
C ILE A 4 17.00 8.25 -12.37
N CYS A 5 16.55 9.48 -12.18
CA CYS A 5 17.18 10.49 -11.34
C CYS A 5 16.40 10.61 -10.04
N LEU A 6 16.99 10.13 -8.96
CA LEU A 6 16.42 10.24 -7.62
C LEU A 6 16.61 11.65 -7.09
N TYR A 7 15.55 12.23 -6.52
CA TYR A 7 15.63 13.53 -5.87
C TYR A 7 14.88 13.58 -4.54
N ALA A 8 15.25 14.55 -3.70
CA ALA A 8 14.61 14.87 -2.44
C ALA A 8 14.32 16.37 -2.36
N THR A 9 13.21 16.73 -1.74
CA THR A 9 12.75 18.10 -1.54
C THR A 9 12.99 18.57 -0.10
N ASP A 10 13.14 17.63 0.84
CA ASP A 10 13.37 17.92 2.26
C ASP A 10 14.38 16.92 2.83
N LYS A 11 15.54 17.42 3.26
CA LYS A 11 16.65 16.60 3.73
C LYS A 11 16.34 15.90 5.06
N GLU A 12 15.53 16.52 5.93
CA GLU A 12 15.22 15.99 7.25
C GLU A 12 14.04 15.03 7.18
N ALA A 13 12.94 15.46 6.56
CA ALA A 13 11.74 14.63 6.43
C ALA A 13 11.99 13.38 5.58
N GLN A 14 12.88 13.46 4.59
CA GLN A 14 13.18 12.34 3.68
C GLN A 14 14.50 11.63 4.02
N TYR A 15 15.10 11.92 5.17
CA TYR A 15 16.43 11.42 5.54
C TYR A 15 16.56 9.90 5.40
N ALA A 16 15.57 9.13 5.88
CA ALA A 16 15.60 7.67 5.81
C ALA A 16 15.67 7.14 4.37
N TYR A 17 14.92 7.76 3.46
CA TYR A 17 14.89 7.38 2.03
C TYR A 17 16.19 7.78 1.33
N ILE A 18 16.70 8.98 1.63
CA ILE A 18 18.00 9.44 1.11
C ILE A 18 19.11 8.48 1.55
N LYS A 19 19.12 8.12 2.84
CA LYS A 19 20.11 7.19 3.39
C LYS A 19 20.03 5.82 2.74
N ALA A 20 18.83 5.27 2.57
CA ALA A 20 18.64 3.98 1.91
C ALA A 20 19.15 3.99 0.46
N ALA A 21 18.97 5.11 -0.27
CA ALA A 21 19.52 5.29 -1.61
C ALA A 21 21.06 5.38 -1.60
N THR A 22 21.63 6.17 -0.70
CA THR A 22 23.09 6.35 -0.61
C THR A 22 23.81 5.10 -0.13
N ASP A 23 23.21 4.33 0.78
CA ASP A 23 23.76 3.05 1.27
C ASP A 23 23.83 2.01 0.12
N LYS A 24 22.96 2.11 -0.89
CA LYS A 24 23.02 1.34 -2.14
C LYS A 24 23.86 2.04 -3.24
N CYS A 25 24.64 3.05 -2.89
CA CYS A 25 25.51 3.83 -3.78
C CYS A 25 24.79 4.62 -4.89
N TYR A 26 23.53 5.04 -4.66
CA TYR A 26 22.83 5.94 -5.57
C TYR A 26 23.00 7.40 -5.15
N ASP A 27 23.11 8.28 -6.15
CA ASP A 27 23.08 9.72 -5.95
C ASP A 27 21.65 10.23 -5.80
N VAL A 28 21.45 11.13 -4.84
CA VAL A 28 20.16 11.81 -4.63
C VAL A 28 20.34 13.31 -4.80
N LEU A 29 19.60 13.89 -5.74
CA LEU A 29 19.60 15.32 -6.01
C LEU A 29 18.74 16.06 -4.98
N MET A 30 19.24 17.14 -4.39
CA MET A 30 18.41 18.03 -3.59
C MET A 30 17.72 19.03 -4.53
N MET A 31 16.40 18.96 -4.59
CA MET A 31 15.54 19.77 -5.44
C MET A 31 14.45 20.42 -4.60
N ASN A 32 14.84 21.41 -3.79
CA ASN A 32 13.97 22.12 -2.85
C ASN A 32 13.65 23.57 -3.29
N GLY A 33 14.01 23.95 -4.50
CA GLY A 33 13.72 25.25 -5.10
C GLY A 33 12.32 25.32 -5.73
N GLU A 34 11.77 26.53 -5.79
CA GLU A 34 10.41 26.76 -6.33
C GLU A 34 10.29 26.44 -7.83
N LEU A 35 11.39 26.52 -8.57
CA LEU A 35 11.44 26.25 -10.02
C LEU A 35 11.77 24.79 -10.35
N ASP A 36 12.07 23.96 -9.36
CA ASP A 36 12.58 22.61 -9.61
C ASP A 36 11.52 21.69 -10.23
N VAL A 37 10.28 21.74 -9.73
CA VAL A 37 9.16 20.95 -10.26
C VAL A 37 8.88 21.26 -11.74
N PRO A 38 8.65 22.52 -12.16
CA PRO A 38 8.45 22.83 -13.57
C PRO A 38 9.70 22.56 -14.43
N PHE A 39 10.90 22.74 -13.87
CA PHE A 39 12.15 22.42 -14.56
C PHE A 39 12.29 20.92 -14.85
N VAL A 40 12.01 20.07 -13.86
CA VAL A 40 11.97 18.61 -14.02
C VAL A 40 10.98 18.20 -15.10
N GLY A 41 9.76 18.72 -15.06
CA GLY A 41 8.74 18.42 -16.07
C GLY A 41 9.19 18.77 -17.49
N MET A 42 9.84 19.93 -17.66
CA MET A 42 10.43 20.33 -18.94
C MET A 42 11.56 19.38 -19.37
N LEU A 43 12.43 18.97 -18.45
CA LEU A 43 13.53 18.05 -18.76
C LEU A 43 13.03 16.67 -19.19
N GLU A 44 12.04 16.11 -18.49
CA GLU A 44 11.42 14.83 -18.87
C GLU A 44 10.76 14.90 -20.26
N GLN A 45 10.16 16.05 -20.61
CA GLN A 45 9.58 16.27 -21.94
C GLN A 45 10.65 16.36 -23.03
N LYS A 46 11.78 17.02 -22.76
CA LYS A 46 12.89 17.17 -23.72
C LYS A 46 13.75 15.90 -23.85
N GLN A 47 13.80 15.08 -22.80
CA GLN A 47 14.63 13.88 -22.71
C GLN A 47 13.75 12.69 -22.34
N GLU A 48 13.14 12.05 -23.35
CA GLU A 48 12.17 10.97 -23.15
C GLU A 48 12.72 9.75 -22.38
N LYS A 49 14.05 9.57 -22.39
CA LYS A 49 14.75 8.49 -21.68
C LYS A 49 15.12 8.84 -20.24
N MET A 50 14.80 10.05 -19.76
CA MET A 50 15.09 10.51 -18.41
C MET A 50 13.79 10.61 -17.62
N ARG A 51 13.81 10.12 -16.38
CA ARG A 51 12.71 10.23 -15.43
C ARG A 51 13.26 10.69 -14.10
N PHE A 52 12.59 11.65 -13.48
CA PHE A 52 12.90 12.12 -12.15
C PHE A 52 11.88 11.55 -11.18
N VAL A 53 12.36 10.98 -10.09
CA VAL A 53 11.47 10.34 -9.12
C VAL A 53 11.91 10.72 -7.72
N ARG A 54 10.96 11.10 -6.87
CA ARG A 54 11.27 11.49 -5.50
C ARG A 54 11.61 10.25 -4.68
N VAL A 55 12.59 10.33 -3.79
CA VAL A 55 13.11 9.17 -3.04
C VAL A 55 12.09 8.47 -2.14
N ASP A 56 11.03 9.17 -1.73
CA ASP A 56 9.95 8.66 -0.89
C ASP A 56 8.70 8.25 -1.69
N SER A 57 8.76 8.27 -3.02
CA SER A 57 7.55 8.06 -3.84
C SER A 57 7.18 6.59 -4.01
N ASP A 58 8.17 5.71 -3.88
CA ASP A 58 8.04 4.26 -3.83
C ASP A 58 9.30 3.72 -3.11
N VAL A 59 9.35 2.42 -2.86
CA VAL A 59 10.57 1.80 -2.34
C VAL A 59 11.64 1.77 -3.41
N LEU A 60 12.89 1.91 -3.00
CA LEU A 60 14.04 2.07 -3.89
C LEU A 60 14.17 0.97 -4.95
N ASP A 61 13.85 -0.28 -4.61
CA ASP A 61 13.92 -1.41 -5.55
C ASP A 61 12.83 -1.33 -6.64
N ASN A 62 11.70 -0.67 -6.35
CA ASN A 62 10.65 -0.38 -7.35
C ASN A 62 11.00 0.84 -8.20
N LEU A 63 11.64 1.84 -7.60
CA LEU A 63 12.13 3.05 -8.30
C LEU A 63 13.17 2.69 -9.35
N ILE A 64 14.08 1.77 -9.02
CA ILE A 64 15.15 1.29 -9.89
C ILE A 64 14.99 -0.22 -10.05
N ARG A 65 14.07 -0.60 -10.94
CA ARG A 65 13.79 -2.01 -11.24
C ARG A 65 15.00 -2.67 -11.90
N LYS A 66 15.60 -3.63 -11.19
CA LYS A 66 16.62 -4.53 -11.74
C LYS A 66 15.92 -5.67 -12.48
N GLN A 67 16.58 -6.27 -13.49
CA GLN A 67 15.98 -7.32 -14.32
C GLN A 67 15.61 -8.59 -13.53
N GLU A 68 16.14 -8.77 -12.33
CA GLU A 68 15.68 -9.80 -11.40
C GLU A 68 14.37 -9.33 -10.74
N ASP A 69 13.24 -9.68 -11.37
CA ASP A 69 11.92 -9.49 -10.78
C ASP A 69 11.83 -10.27 -9.47
N ASN A 70 12.04 -9.54 -8.37
CA ASN A 70 11.72 -9.99 -7.02
C ASN A 70 10.19 -10.04 -6.89
N LYS A 71 9.56 -11.12 -7.38
CA LYS A 71 8.13 -11.35 -7.18
C LYS A 71 7.81 -11.43 -5.68
N PRO A 72 6.68 -10.85 -5.24
CA PRO A 72 6.25 -10.98 -3.85
C PRO A 72 6.13 -12.47 -3.48
N GLN A 73 6.77 -12.87 -2.37
CA GLN A 73 6.82 -14.27 -1.93
C GLN A 73 5.47 -14.79 -1.40
N PHE A 74 4.53 -13.90 -1.10
CA PHE A 74 3.25 -14.26 -0.53
C PHE A 74 2.24 -14.73 -1.57
N THR A 75 1.48 -15.76 -1.23
CA THR A 75 0.33 -16.23 -2.01
C THR A 75 -0.75 -15.13 -2.07
N PRO A 76 -1.69 -15.17 -3.05
CA PRO A 76 -2.79 -14.21 -3.11
C PRO A 76 -3.61 -14.16 -1.80
N GLU A 77 -3.80 -15.30 -1.14
CA GLU A 77 -4.50 -15.38 0.14
C GLU A 77 -3.72 -14.71 1.27
N GLN A 78 -2.41 -14.96 1.36
CA GLN A 78 -1.54 -14.29 2.32
C GLN A 78 -1.50 -12.78 2.11
N GLN A 79 -1.51 -12.32 0.86
CA GLN A 79 -1.58 -10.90 0.52
C GLN A 79 -2.90 -10.27 0.96
N GLU A 80 -4.03 -10.94 0.73
CA GLU A 80 -5.36 -10.46 1.15
C GLU A 80 -5.48 -10.36 2.68
N ILE A 81 -4.98 -11.39 3.39
CA ILE A 81 -4.91 -11.39 4.86
C ILE A 81 -4.04 -10.23 5.32
N ALA A 82 -2.82 -10.09 4.80
CA ALA A 82 -1.89 -9.03 5.20
C ALA A 82 -2.43 -7.63 4.89
N GLN A 83 -3.09 -7.42 3.74
CA GLN A 83 -3.75 -6.15 3.42
C GLN A 83 -4.79 -5.79 4.47
N THR A 84 -5.69 -6.71 4.80
CA THR A 84 -6.77 -6.47 5.77
C THR A 84 -6.20 -6.30 7.18
N LEU A 85 -5.24 -7.14 7.56
CA LEU A 85 -4.57 -7.13 8.85
C LEU A 85 -3.91 -5.78 9.13
N PHE A 86 -3.12 -5.26 8.19
CA PHE A 86 -2.42 -3.98 8.38
C PHE A 86 -3.36 -2.79 8.18
N HIS A 87 -4.16 -2.76 7.12
CA HIS A 87 -5.02 -1.62 6.81
C HIS A 87 -6.01 -1.32 7.94
N SER A 88 -6.59 -2.35 8.56
CA SER A 88 -7.54 -2.18 9.66
C SER A 88 -6.96 -1.57 10.94
N GLN A 89 -5.64 -1.63 11.11
CA GLN A 89 -4.96 -1.11 12.30
C GLN A 89 -4.29 0.25 12.05
N ILE A 90 -4.42 0.81 10.85
CA ILE A 90 -3.91 2.15 10.55
C ILE A 90 -4.80 3.17 11.27
N PRO A 91 -4.26 4.00 12.18
CA PRO A 91 -5.04 5.07 12.81
C PRO A 91 -5.46 6.11 11.76
N PRO A 92 -6.60 6.80 11.96
CA PRO A 92 -6.99 7.89 11.09
C PRO A 92 -5.94 9.01 11.16
N VAL A 93 -5.47 9.45 10.00
CA VAL A 93 -4.55 10.58 9.85
C VAL A 93 -5.23 11.66 9.02
N GLU A 94 -5.22 12.89 9.52
CA GLU A 94 -5.89 14.02 8.87
C GLU A 94 -5.35 14.22 7.43
N LYS A 95 -6.27 14.29 6.46
CA LYS A 95 -5.95 14.48 5.02
C LYS A 95 -4.97 13.44 4.46
N ALA A 96 -4.98 12.22 4.99
CA ALA A 96 -4.14 11.13 4.51
C ALA A 96 -4.94 9.83 4.37
N GLU A 97 -4.72 9.14 3.25
CA GLU A 97 -5.31 7.85 2.94
C GLU A 97 -4.19 6.83 2.69
N PHE A 98 -4.36 5.61 3.19
CA PHE A 98 -3.32 4.58 3.15
C PHE A 98 -3.76 3.36 2.36
N MET A 99 -2.94 2.96 1.39
CA MET A 99 -3.09 1.72 0.66
C MET A 99 -1.97 0.74 1.04
N VAL A 100 -2.32 -0.47 1.46
CA VAL A 100 -1.31 -1.49 1.76
C VAL A 100 -0.81 -2.12 0.46
N SER A 101 0.50 -2.14 0.28
CA SER A 101 1.15 -2.77 -0.87
C SER A 101 2.32 -3.64 -0.43
N PHE A 102 2.91 -4.37 -1.36
CA PHE A 102 3.97 -5.34 -1.07
C PHE A 102 5.18 -5.05 -1.93
N ALA A 103 6.36 -5.13 -1.32
CA ALA A 103 7.61 -5.10 -2.04
C ALA A 103 8.56 -6.18 -1.50
N ALA A 104 9.43 -6.65 -2.37
CA ALA A 104 10.47 -7.59 -2.01
C ALA A 104 11.80 -6.85 -1.93
N MET A 105 12.04 -6.25 -0.75
CA MET A 105 13.24 -5.47 -0.40
C MET A 105 14.29 -6.36 0.29
N SER A 106 15.43 -5.82 0.73
CA SER A 106 16.39 -6.62 1.49
C SER A 106 15.77 -7.07 2.84
N PRO A 107 16.12 -8.26 3.36
CA PRO A 107 15.66 -8.70 4.68
C PRO A 107 16.10 -7.80 5.85
N GLU A 108 17.16 -7.01 5.64
CA GLU A 108 17.71 -6.05 6.60
C GLU A 108 17.05 -4.66 6.51
N ASP A 109 16.38 -4.36 5.39
CA ASP A 109 15.60 -3.15 5.21
C ASP A 109 14.38 -3.13 6.15
N GLN A 110 13.78 -1.96 6.38
CA GLN A 110 12.64 -1.82 7.29
C GLN A 110 11.48 -2.79 6.93
N PRO A 111 10.79 -3.38 7.92
CA PRO A 111 9.66 -4.28 7.69
C PRO A 111 8.46 -3.60 7.03
N VAL A 112 8.25 -2.32 7.35
CA VAL A 112 7.16 -1.50 6.84
C VAL A 112 7.74 -0.14 6.46
N VAL A 113 7.45 0.31 5.24
CA VAL A 113 7.88 1.61 4.72
C VAL A 113 6.65 2.35 4.22
N ILE A 114 6.53 3.63 4.54
CA ILE A 114 5.49 4.47 3.96
C ILE A 114 6.04 5.16 2.71
N THR A 115 5.25 5.22 1.64
CA THR A 115 5.62 5.94 0.42
C THR A 115 4.52 6.91 0.06
N GLN A 116 4.83 8.00 -0.65
CA GLN A 116 3.83 8.97 -1.11
C GLN A 116 3.65 8.85 -2.63
N ALA A 117 2.45 8.50 -3.09
CA ALA A 117 2.23 8.21 -4.51
C ALA A 117 2.60 9.42 -5.42
N GLU A 118 3.61 9.23 -6.28
CA GLU A 118 4.17 10.25 -7.16
C GLU A 118 3.10 10.93 -8.03
N TYR A 119 2.19 10.13 -8.61
CA TYR A 119 1.17 10.63 -9.53
C TYR A 119 0.23 11.64 -8.85
N MET A 120 -0.32 11.30 -7.69
CA MET A 120 -1.23 12.18 -6.97
C MET A 120 -0.52 13.44 -6.48
N ARG A 121 0.73 13.31 -6.02
CA ARG A 121 1.53 14.46 -5.63
C ARG A 121 1.75 15.42 -6.81
N ARG A 122 2.19 14.91 -7.97
CA ARG A 122 2.37 15.72 -9.19
C ARG A 122 1.06 16.36 -9.65
N MET A 123 -0.06 15.64 -9.60
CA MET A 123 -1.37 16.19 -9.93
C MET A 123 -1.76 17.34 -8.99
N LYS A 124 -1.52 17.22 -7.68
CA LYS A 124 -1.74 18.30 -6.72
C LYS A 124 -0.84 19.51 -6.99
N GLU A 125 0.43 19.28 -7.31
CA GLU A 125 1.36 20.34 -7.66
C GLU A 125 0.91 21.08 -8.93
N MET A 126 0.49 20.36 -9.98
CA MET A 126 -0.04 20.95 -11.22
C MET A 126 -1.34 21.73 -10.98
N ALA A 127 -2.22 21.24 -10.11
CA ALA A 127 -3.46 21.90 -9.75
C ALA A 127 -3.27 23.27 -9.10
N ARG A 128 -2.11 23.55 -8.50
CA ARG A 128 -1.79 24.88 -7.95
C ARG A 128 -1.58 25.94 -9.03
N PHE A 129 -1.17 25.53 -10.23
CA PHE A 129 -0.83 26.44 -11.34
C PHE A 129 -1.92 26.53 -12.41
N GLN A 130 -2.86 25.58 -12.46
CA GLN A 130 -3.89 25.53 -13.50
C GLN A 130 -5.29 25.88 -12.94
N PRO A 131 -5.86 27.04 -13.34
CA PRO A 131 -7.22 27.42 -12.94
C PRO A 131 -8.23 26.35 -13.40
N GLY A 132 -9.06 25.85 -12.48
CA GLY A 132 -10.07 24.81 -12.76
C GLY A 132 -9.76 23.41 -12.23
N MET A 133 -8.56 23.17 -11.68
CA MET A 133 -8.16 21.90 -11.06
C MET A 133 -8.16 21.93 -9.52
N HIS A 134 -8.82 22.92 -8.90
CA HIS A 134 -8.83 23.15 -7.44
C HIS A 134 -9.22 21.92 -6.61
N PHE A 135 -10.10 21.07 -7.15
CA PHE A 135 -10.53 19.82 -6.51
C PHE A 135 -9.36 18.90 -6.13
N TYR A 136 -8.32 18.81 -6.98
CA TYR A 136 -7.16 17.98 -6.67
C TYR A 136 -6.37 18.50 -5.48
N GLY A 137 -6.32 19.82 -5.29
CA GLY A 137 -5.66 20.44 -4.14
C GLY A 137 -6.34 20.15 -2.79
N GLU A 138 -7.63 19.80 -2.80
CA GLU A 138 -8.41 19.49 -1.61
C GLU A 138 -8.44 17.98 -1.27
N MET A 139 -8.01 17.12 -2.20
CA MET A 139 -7.96 15.69 -1.94
C MET A 139 -6.97 15.33 -0.81
N PRO A 140 -7.21 14.23 -0.06
CA PRO A 140 -6.22 13.64 0.84
C PRO A 140 -4.93 13.23 0.11
N ASP A 141 -3.81 13.22 0.83
CA ASP A 141 -2.56 12.62 0.35
C ASP A 141 -2.69 11.09 0.34
N MET A 142 -2.30 10.46 -0.76
CA MET A 142 -2.31 9.02 -0.92
C MET A 142 -0.96 8.44 -0.55
N TYR A 143 -0.93 7.64 0.50
CA TYR A 143 0.26 6.95 0.99
C TYR A 143 0.17 5.45 0.72
N GLY A 144 1.30 4.85 0.36
CA GLY A 144 1.47 3.40 0.34
C GLY A 144 2.06 2.93 1.67
N LEU A 145 1.41 2.00 2.37
CA LEU A 145 2.03 1.24 3.45
C LEU A 145 2.64 -0.03 2.84
N VAL A 146 3.93 0.03 2.51
CA VAL A 146 4.64 -1.03 1.80
C VAL A 146 5.19 -2.05 2.80
N LEU A 147 4.71 -3.29 2.71
CA LEU A 147 5.18 -4.42 3.52
C LEU A 147 6.34 -5.14 2.85
N ASN A 148 7.45 -5.30 3.57
CA ASN A 148 8.62 -6.02 3.09
C ASN A 148 8.40 -7.54 3.16
N THR A 149 8.14 -8.15 2.02
CA THR A 149 7.84 -9.58 1.91
C THR A 149 9.02 -10.49 2.26
N LYS A 150 10.25 -9.97 2.27
CA LYS A 150 11.46 -10.72 2.65
C LYS A 150 11.88 -10.49 4.10
N HIS A 151 11.23 -9.58 4.82
CA HIS A 151 11.60 -9.28 6.20
C HIS A 151 11.10 -10.39 7.15
N PRO A 152 11.96 -10.99 8.00
CA PRO A 152 11.58 -12.11 8.87
C PRO A 152 10.38 -11.83 9.80
N LEU A 153 10.27 -10.60 10.32
CA LEU A 153 9.13 -10.21 11.16
C LEU A 153 7.80 -10.23 10.39
N ILE A 154 7.78 -9.77 9.14
CA ILE A 154 6.55 -9.72 8.33
C ILE A 154 6.12 -11.14 7.97
N GLN A 155 7.07 -11.99 7.55
CA GLN A 155 6.81 -13.40 7.28
C GLN A 155 6.22 -14.10 8.51
N LYS A 156 6.85 -13.93 9.69
CA LYS A 156 6.38 -14.53 10.94
C LYS A 156 4.99 -14.06 11.35
N ILE A 157 4.67 -12.77 11.17
CA ILE A 157 3.34 -12.24 11.51
C ILE A 157 2.27 -12.85 10.59
N ILE A 158 2.55 -12.91 9.29
CA ILE A 158 1.60 -13.44 8.29
C ILE A 158 1.41 -14.94 8.48
N GLU A 159 2.47 -15.71 8.71
CA GLU A 159 2.36 -17.15 8.99
C GLU A 159 1.56 -17.45 10.26
N LEU A 160 1.73 -16.65 11.32
CA LEU A 160 0.96 -16.82 12.56
C LEU A 160 -0.51 -16.44 12.37
N ALA A 161 -0.78 -15.36 11.61
CA ALA A 161 -2.14 -14.97 11.28
C ALA A 161 -2.83 -16.05 10.43
N GLU A 162 -2.16 -16.56 9.39
CA GLU A 162 -2.65 -17.65 8.55
C GLU A 162 -2.98 -18.88 9.39
N LYS A 163 -2.04 -19.36 10.21
CA LYS A 163 -2.28 -20.54 11.09
C LYS A 163 -3.43 -20.35 12.07
N SER A 164 -3.58 -19.15 12.64
CA SER A 164 -4.61 -18.87 13.63
C SER A 164 -5.99 -18.75 13.00
N LEU A 165 -6.05 -18.21 11.77
CA LEU A 165 -7.28 -17.93 11.05
C LEU A 165 -7.71 -19.08 10.11
N ASP A 166 -6.83 -20.04 9.84
CA ASP A 166 -7.03 -21.14 8.90
C ASP A 166 -8.37 -21.88 9.11
N ALA A 167 -8.68 -22.22 10.36
CA ALA A 167 -9.90 -22.96 10.69
C ALA A 167 -11.19 -22.17 10.41
N GLU A 168 -11.15 -20.85 10.56
CA GLU A 168 -12.30 -19.97 10.33
C GLU A 168 -12.39 -19.49 8.87
N LEU A 169 -11.24 -19.28 8.21
CA LEU A 169 -11.17 -18.77 6.85
C LEU A 169 -11.36 -19.84 5.79
N LYS A 170 -10.93 -21.09 6.02
CA LYS A 170 -11.12 -22.20 5.06
C LYS A 170 -12.58 -22.37 4.60
N PRO A 171 -13.57 -22.56 5.49
CA PRO A 171 -14.96 -22.74 5.05
C PRO A 171 -15.49 -21.51 4.32
N VAL A 172 -15.09 -20.30 4.76
CA VAL A 172 -15.50 -19.05 4.12
C VAL A 172 -14.89 -18.90 2.73
N ASN A 173 -13.61 -19.25 2.55
CA ASN A 173 -12.92 -19.23 1.26
C ASN A 173 -13.51 -20.26 0.29
N GLU A 174 -13.79 -21.47 0.75
CA GLU A 174 -14.46 -22.51 -0.05
C GLU A 174 -15.83 -22.02 -0.53
N GLU A 175 -16.62 -21.41 0.35
CA GLU A 175 -17.92 -20.83 -0.01
C GLU A 175 -17.78 -19.67 -1.01
N ILE A 176 -16.82 -18.76 -0.79
CA ILE A 176 -16.52 -17.67 -1.73
C ILE A 176 -16.17 -18.22 -3.11
N THR A 177 -15.29 -19.23 -3.19
CA THR A 177 -14.87 -19.82 -4.47
C THR A 177 -16.03 -20.54 -5.16
N ALA A 178 -16.88 -21.24 -4.42
CA ALA A 178 -18.07 -21.89 -4.95
C ALA A 178 -19.05 -20.86 -5.54
N THR A 179 -19.39 -19.80 -4.78
CA THR A 179 -20.28 -18.73 -5.24
C THR A 179 -19.66 -17.93 -6.39
N GLN A 180 -18.35 -17.66 -6.37
CA GLN A 180 -17.64 -17.03 -7.49
C GLN A 180 -17.73 -17.84 -8.78
N ASN A 181 -17.61 -19.16 -8.70
CA ASN A 181 -17.73 -20.03 -9.86
C ASN A 181 -19.15 -20.00 -10.43
N VAL A 182 -20.19 -19.94 -9.58
CA VAL A 182 -21.58 -19.77 -10.01
C VAL A 182 -21.79 -18.42 -10.69
N VAL A 183 -21.34 -17.31 -10.07
CA VAL A 183 -21.43 -15.96 -10.66
C VAL A 183 -20.71 -15.91 -12.01
N LYS A 184 -19.52 -16.50 -12.11
CA LYS A 184 -18.75 -16.57 -13.36
C LYS A 184 -19.48 -17.39 -14.42
N ALA A 185 -20.04 -18.55 -14.06
CA ALA A 185 -20.80 -19.39 -14.98
C ALA A 185 -22.05 -18.66 -15.52
N ILE A 186 -22.76 -17.91 -14.67
CA ILE A 186 -23.92 -17.12 -15.08
C ILE A 186 -23.49 -15.98 -16.02
N ARG A 187 -22.40 -15.27 -15.71
CA ARG A 187 -21.85 -14.22 -16.58
C ARG A 187 -21.36 -14.76 -17.93
N ASP A 188 -20.80 -15.98 -17.94
CA ASP A 188 -20.36 -16.65 -19.17
C ASP A 188 -21.52 -17.07 -20.09
N LEU A 189 -22.78 -17.02 -19.63
CA LEU A 189 -23.96 -17.20 -20.49
C LEU A 189 -24.25 -15.96 -21.35
N ASP A 190 -23.68 -14.81 -21.02
CA ASP A 190 -23.82 -13.55 -21.76
C ASP A 190 -22.69 -13.33 -22.79
N LYS A 191 -22.18 -14.41 -23.39
CA LYS A 191 -21.09 -14.33 -24.39
C LYS A 191 -21.48 -13.62 -25.69
N ASP A 192 -22.78 -13.50 -25.96
CA ASP A 192 -23.34 -12.84 -27.15
C ASP A 192 -23.63 -11.35 -26.94
N ASN A 193 -23.28 -10.75 -25.78
CA ASN A 193 -23.59 -9.35 -25.43
C ASN A 193 -25.09 -9.02 -25.50
N LYS A 194 -25.95 -10.02 -25.26
CA LYS A 194 -27.43 -9.88 -25.30
C LYS A 194 -28.04 -9.60 -23.92
N GLY A 195 -27.21 -9.58 -22.88
CA GLY A 195 -27.62 -9.49 -21.49
C GLY A 195 -27.83 -10.89 -20.89
N VAL A 196 -27.50 -11.02 -19.60
CA VAL A 196 -27.80 -12.21 -18.79
C VAL A 196 -29.30 -12.56 -18.91
N PRO A 197 -29.65 -13.85 -19.09
CA PRO A 197 -31.05 -14.29 -19.17
C PRO A 197 -31.91 -13.75 -18.01
N GLU A 198 -33.12 -13.27 -18.28
CA GLU A 198 -33.98 -12.64 -17.25
C GLU A 198 -34.27 -13.58 -16.06
N ASP A 199 -34.37 -14.88 -16.32
CA ASP A 199 -34.53 -15.95 -15.33
C ASP A 199 -33.30 -16.13 -14.43
N LYS A 200 -32.11 -15.73 -14.92
CA LYS A 200 -30.82 -15.81 -14.20
C LYS A 200 -30.37 -14.49 -13.59
N LYS A 201 -31.00 -13.36 -13.93
CA LYS A 201 -30.67 -12.04 -13.34
C LYS A 201 -30.85 -12.00 -11.83
N LYS A 202 -31.96 -12.55 -11.31
CA LYS A 202 -32.20 -12.65 -9.86
C LYS A 202 -31.16 -13.52 -9.17
N GLU A 203 -30.86 -14.67 -9.75
CA GLU A 203 -29.84 -15.59 -9.24
C GLU A 203 -28.44 -14.95 -9.25
N LEU A 204 -28.12 -14.12 -10.25
CA LEU A 204 -26.88 -13.36 -10.29
C LEU A 204 -26.81 -12.32 -9.17
N GLU A 205 -27.86 -11.50 -9.00
CA GLU A 205 -27.91 -10.47 -7.94
C GLU A 205 -27.81 -11.08 -6.54
N ASP A 206 -28.52 -12.19 -6.29
CA ASP A 206 -28.50 -12.84 -4.98
C ASP A 206 -27.13 -13.47 -4.67
N ASN A 207 -26.48 -14.10 -5.66
CA ASN A 207 -25.12 -14.62 -5.49
C ASN A 207 -24.07 -13.51 -5.35
N GLU A 208 -24.21 -12.38 -6.03
CA GLU A 208 -23.32 -11.23 -5.86
C GLU A 208 -23.44 -10.63 -4.46
N LYS A 209 -24.66 -10.49 -3.93
CA LYS A 209 -24.89 -10.06 -2.54
C LYS A 209 -24.30 -11.05 -1.54
N HIS A 210 -24.56 -12.35 -1.72
CA HIS A 210 -24.00 -13.40 -0.85
C HIS A 210 -22.47 -13.36 -0.83
N LEU A 211 -21.86 -13.14 -2.00
CA LEU A 211 -20.42 -13.03 -2.14
C LEU A 211 -19.85 -11.80 -1.44
N ASP A 212 -20.54 -10.66 -1.47
CA ASP A 212 -20.14 -9.47 -0.71
C ASP A 212 -20.31 -9.65 0.80
N GLU A 213 -21.34 -10.36 1.24
CA GLU A 213 -21.53 -10.75 2.65
C GLU A 213 -20.40 -11.68 3.14
N LEU A 214 -20.05 -12.71 2.36
CA LEU A 214 -18.94 -13.60 2.68
C LEU A 214 -17.59 -12.88 2.71
N ARG A 215 -17.34 -11.96 1.77
CA ARG A 215 -16.13 -11.11 1.78
C ARG A 215 -16.09 -10.22 3.01
N THR A 216 -17.23 -9.66 3.41
CA THR A 216 -17.33 -8.83 4.62
C THR A 216 -17.09 -9.68 5.87
N LYS A 217 -17.64 -10.90 5.93
CA LYS A 217 -17.40 -11.87 7.00
C LYS A 217 -15.91 -12.22 7.11
N LYS A 218 -15.28 -12.55 5.98
CA LYS A 218 -13.83 -12.81 5.90
C LYS A 218 -13.02 -11.63 6.44
N LYS A 219 -13.32 -10.41 5.98
CA LYS A 219 -12.64 -9.20 6.47
C LYS A 219 -12.80 -9.02 7.98
N ASN A 220 -14.01 -9.20 8.51
CA ASN A 220 -14.30 -9.02 9.94
C ASN A 220 -13.53 -10.02 10.81
N ILE A 221 -13.39 -11.27 10.36
CA ILE A 221 -12.57 -12.29 11.06
C ILE A 221 -11.12 -11.81 11.16
N VAL A 222 -10.54 -11.32 10.05
CA VAL A 222 -9.16 -10.82 10.03
C VAL A 222 -9.01 -9.56 10.91
N ILE A 223 -9.98 -8.64 10.86
CA ILE A 223 -9.99 -7.41 11.69
C ILE A 223 -10.02 -7.75 13.18
N ALA A 224 -10.83 -8.73 13.59
CA ALA A 224 -10.91 -9.15 14.99
C ALA A 224 -9.57 -9.72 15.49
N TYR A 225 -8.89 -10.53 14.67
CA TYR A 225 -7.54 -11.01 14.98
C TYR A 225 -6.53 -9.85 15.04
N ALA A 226 -6.60 -8.91 14.08
CA ALA A 226 -5.70 -7.77 13.99
C ALA A 226 -5.74 -6.89 15.25
N ALA A 227 -6.92 -6.68 15.83
CA ALA A 227 -7.09 -5.88 17.04
C ALA A 227 -6.33 -6.43 18.26
N GLY A 228 -6.12 -7.74 18.33
CA GLY A 228 -5.33 -8.40 19.38
C GLY A 228 -3.82 -8.43 19.09
N GLU A 229 -3.40 -8.11 17.87
CA GLU A 229 -2.02 -8.27 17.43
C GLU A 229 -1.19 -7.00 17.68
N SER A 230 -0.58 -6.94 18.87
CA SER A 230 0.26 -5.81 19.29
C SER A 230 1.44 -5.53 18.37
N ARG A 231 1.98 -6.54 17.68
CA ARG A 231 3.14 -6.36 16.77
C ARG A 231 2.76 -5.58 15.53
N VAL A 232 1.56 -5.79 14.99
CA VAL A 232 1.06 -5.05 13.82
C VAL A 232 0.91 -3.56 14.17
N HIS A 233 0.30 -3.26 15.31
CA HIS A 233 0.20 -1.89 15.83
C HIS A 233 1.58 -1.23 15.99
N GLN A 234 2.53 -1.96 16.57
CA GLN A 234 3.89 -1.45 16.76
C GLN A 234 4.57 -1.12 15.43
N LEU A 235 4.45 -1.98 14.43
CA LEU A 235 5.05 -1.76 13.11
C LEU A 235 4.44 -0.57 12.38
N ILE A 236 3.11 -0.42 12.42
CA ILE A 236 2.40 0.72 11.82
C ILE A 236 2.82 2.01 12.51
N ASP A 237 2.82 2.04 13.84
CA ASP A 237 3.20 3.24 14.60
C ASP A 237 4.67 3.63 14.36
N ILE A 238 5.59 2.67 14.25
CA ILE A 238 7.00 2.94 13.88
C ILE A 238 7.06 3.60 12.49
N ALA A 239 6.33 3.05 11.51
CA ALA A 239 6.32 3.58 10.15
C ALA A 239 5.68 4.99 10.08
N LEU A 240 4.62 5.25 10.84
CA LEU A 240 4.00 6.57 10.94
C LEU A 240 4.92 7.56 11.65
N LEU A 241 5.59 7.14 12.72
CA LEU A 241 6.54 7.96 13.47
C LEU A 241 7.74 8.36 12.60
N SER A 242 8.31 7.42 11.85
CA SER A 242 9.44 7.71 10.95
C SER A 242 9.09 8.72 9.85
N ASN A 243 7.80 8.93 9.59
CA ASN A 243 7.28 9.88 8.60
C ASN A 243 6.64 11.12 9.24
N ASN A 244 6.86 11.37 10.53
CA ASN A 244 6.27 12.50 11.26
C ASN A 244 4.74 12.55 11.24
N MET A 245 4.08 11.40 11.06
CA MET A 245 2.62 11.28 10.98
C MET A 245 1.98 10.77 12.28
N LEU A 246 2.75 10.17 13.19
CA LEU A 246 2.24 9.73 14.49
C LEU A 246 2.27 10.88 15.51
N LYS A 247 1.10 11.36 15.93
CA LYS A 247 0.95 12.50 16.85
C LYS A 247 -0.18 12.28 17.85
N GLY A 248 -0.25 13.14 18.87
CA GLY A 248 -1.35 13.17 19.83
C GLY A 248 -1.57 11.84 20.56
N GLU A 249 -2.82 11.38 20.62
CA GLU A 249 -3.20 10.13 21.31
C GLU A 249 -2.49 8.89 20.74
N GLY A 250 -2.31 8.82 19.41
CA GLY A 250 -1.61 7.72 18.77
C GLY A 250 -0.16 7.59 19.24
N LEU A 251 0.53 8.73 19.38
CA LEU A 251 1.90 8.76 19.90
C LEU A 251 1.97 8.34 21.37
N ASP A 252 1.06 8.82 22.22
CA ASP A 252 1.01 8.41 23.63
C ASP A 252 0.79 6.89 23.77
N ARG A 253 -0.12 6.32 22.97
CA ARG A 253 -0.39 4.87 22.95
C ARG A 253 0.85 4.08 22.51
N PHE A 254 1.54 4.53 21.47
CA PHE A 254 2.79 3.94 21.01
C PHE A 254 3.87 3.94 22.09
N LEU A 255 4.07 5.07 22.78
CA LEU A 255 5.07 5.20 23.83
C LEU A 255 4.75 4.27 25.01
N LYS A 256 3.49 4.23 25.46
CA LYS A 256 3.05 3.32 26.53
C LYS A 256 3.29 1.85 26.19
N ARG A 257 2.93 1.44 24.97
CA ARG A 257 3.15 0.07 24.48
C ARG A 257 4.65 -0.25 24.39
N SER A 258 5.45 0.68 23.87
CA SER A 258 6.91 0.53 23.76
C SER A 258 7.58 0.39 25.14
N VAL A 259 7.18 1.19 26.13
CA VAL A 259 7.65 1.03 27.51
C VAL A 259 7.20 -0.30 28.10
N GLY A 260 6.00 -0.76 27.78
CA GLY A 260 5.49 -2.08 28.19
C GLY A 260 6.32 -3.24 27.64
N LEU A 261 6.82 -3.13 26.40
CA LEU A 261 7.68 -4.14 25.76
C LEU A 261 9.10 -4.21 26.35
N LEU A 262 9.52 -3.18 27.10
CA LEU A 262 10.82 -3.15 27.77
C LEU A 262 10.79 -3.76 29.19
N LYS A 263 9.60 -4.10 29.70
CA LYS A 263 9.43 -4.75 31.01
C LYS A 263 9.41 -6.26 30.86
#